data_AF-A0A9D2UD55-F1
#
_entry.id   AF-A0A9D2UD55-F1
#
_cell.length_a   1.000
_cell.length_b   1.000
_cell.length_c   1.000
_cell.angle_alpha   90.00
_cell.angle_beta   90.00
_cell.angle_gamma   90.00
#
_symmetry.space_group_name_H-M   'P 1'
#
loop_
_entity.id
_entity.type
_entity.pdbx_description
1 polymer ?
#
loop_
_entity_poly.entity_id
_entity_poly.type
_entity_poly.pdbx_seq_one_letter_code
_entity_poly.pdbx_strand_id
1 'polypeptide(L)' 'AEAYGFQPTITRAGDRTINVIYHYPKPGESNIIYTGEAHATFTWNEATQSVDMAGEVPPT' A
#
# COMPACT_ATOMS: atom_id res chain seq x y z
N ALA A 1 -9.62 7.75 7.22
CA ALA A 1 -8.95 7.01 6.15
C ALA A 1 -9.97 6.79 5.05
N GLU A 2 -9.72 7.29 3.84
CA GLU A 2 -10.53 6.93 2.67
C GLU A 2 -10.06 5.57 2.15
N ALA A 3 -11.01 4.77 1.64
CA ALA A 3 -10.68 3.50 1.03
C ALA A 3 -10.17 3.75 -0.41
N TYR A 4 -9.05 3.13 -0.77
CA TYR A 4 -8.62 3.11 -2.17
C TYR A 4 -9.60 2.27 -3.00
N GLY A 5 -10.01 2.81 -4.16
CA GLY A 5 -11.04 2.20 -5.01
C GLY A 5 -10.64 0.87 -5.66
N PHE A 6 -9.36 0.51 -5.62
CA PHE A 6 -8.84 -0.75 -6.16
C PHE A 6 -8.18 -1.59 -5.06
N GLN A 7 -8.46 -2.90 -5.09
CA GLN A 7 -7.90 -3.84 -4.14
C GLN A 7 -6.37 -3.91 -4.30
N PRO A 8 -5.58 -3.76 -3.22
CA PRO A 8 -4.12 -3.85 -3.33
C PRO A 8 -3.67 -5.29 -3.56
N THR A 9 -2.45 -5.44 -4.07
CA THR A 9 -1.73 -6.72 -4.03
C THR A 9 -0.92 -6.79 -2.74
N ILE A 10 -1.11 -7.85 -1.96
CA ILE A 10 -0.44 -8.05 -0.67
C ILE A 10 0.36 -9.35 -0.71
N THR A 11 1.64 -9.29 -0.35
CA THR A 11 2.52 -10.46 -0.27
C THR A 11 3.21 -10.53 1.09
N ARG A 12 3.32 -11.73 1.65
CA ARG A 12 4.10 -11.97 2.88
C ARG A 12 5.58 -11.97 2.54
N ALA A 13 6.33 -11.02 3.08
CA ALA A 13 7.78 -10.88 2.85
C ALA A 13 8.63 -11.49 3.98
N GLY A 14 8.01 -11.74 5.14
CA GLY A 14 8.64 -12.39 6.27
C GLY A 14 7.63 -12.67 7.38
N ASP A 15 8.11 -13.13 8.54
CA ASP A 15 7.21 -13.53 9.63
C ASP A 15 6.41 -12.36 10.21
N ARG A 16 6.98 -11.16 10.15
CA ARG A 16 6.40 -9.93 10.69
C ARG A 16 6.26 -8.82 9.66
N THR A 17 6.42 -9.16 8.37
CA THR A 17 6.55 -8.19 7.29
C THR A 17 5.67 -8.55 6.11
N ILE A 18 4.95 -7.55 5.60
CA ILE A 18 4.20 -7.63 4.35
C ILE A 18 4.65 -6.52 3.39
N ASN A 19 4.60 -6.83 2.10
CA ASN A 19 4.65 -5.82 1.04
C ASN A 19 3.24 -5.60 0.51
N VAL A 20 2.91 -4.34 0.26
CA VAL A 20 1.62 -3.90 -0.27
C VAL A 20 1.89 -3.07 -1.53
N ILE A 21 1.26 -3.43 -2.62
CA ILE A 21 1.19 -2.63 -3.84
C ILE A 21 -0.22 -2.06 -3.91
N TYR A 22 -0.34 -0.76 -3.75
CA TYR A 22 -1.59 -0.03 -3.89
C TYR A 22 -1.81 0.32 -5.35
N HIS A 23 -3.04 0.14 -5.82
CA HIS A 23 -3.47 0.42 -7.18
C HIS A 23 -4.36 1.66 -7.19
N TYR A 24 -4.09 2.63 -8.07
CA TYR A 24 -4.87 3.87 -8.14
C TYR A 24 -4.92 4.47 -9.55
N PRO A 25 -5.98 5.24 -9.88
CA PRO A 25 -6.05 5.95 -11.14
C PRO A 25 -5.11 7.15 -11.11
N LYS A 26 -4.34 7.37 -12.18
CA LYS A 26 -3.55 8.60 -12.37
C LYS A 26 -4.46 9.78 -12.76
N PRO A 27 -3.98 11.03 -12.63
CA PRO A 27 -4.72 12.19 -13.12
C PRO A 27 -5.14 12.03 -14.58
N GLY A 28 -6.45 12.15 -14.84
CA GLY A 28 -7.05 11.97 -16.17
C GLY A 28 -7.54 10.56 -16.49
N GLU A 29 -7.28 9.57 -15.63
CA GLU A 29 -7.85 8.23 -15.78
C GLU A 29 -9.27 8.14 -15.20
N SER A 30 -10.11 7.32 -15.83
CA SER A 30 -11.43 6.99 -15.28
C SER A 30 -11.31 6.09 -14.04
N ASN A 31 -12.35 6.05 -13.21
CA ASN A 31 -12.41 5.25 -11.98
C ASN A 31 -12.45 3.72 -12.17
N ILE A 32 -12.36 3.22 -13.40
CA ILE A 32 -12.35 1.77 -13.71
C ILE A 32 -10.96 1.26 -14.16
N ILE A 33 -9.99 2.16 -14.33
CA ILE A 33 -8.62 1.84 -14.74
C ILE A 33 -7.66 2.28 -13.63
N TYR A 34 -6.65 1.47 -13.35
CA TYR A 34 -5.50 1.84 -12.53
C TYR A 34 -4.23 1.64 -13.35
N THR A 35 -3.44 2.71 -13.53
CA THR A 35 -2.04 2.56 -13.98
C THR A 35 -1.03 3.14 -12.99
N GLY A 36 -1.51 3.71 -11.89
CA GLY A 36 -0.71 4.11 -10.74
C GLY A 36 -0.50 2.94 -9.79
N GLU A 37 0.76 2.76 -9.36
CA GLU A 37 1.14 1.84 -8.30
C GLU A 37 1.96 2.58 -7.25
N ALA A 38 1.68 2.34 -5.97
CA ALA A 38 2.49 2.81 -4.85
C ALA A 38 2.90 1.61 -3.99
N HIS A 39 4.17 1.51 -3.66
CA HIS A 39 4.74 0.35 -2.98
C HIS A 39 5.06 0.70 -1.53
N ALA A 40 4.50 -0.07 -0.60
CA ALA A 40 4.74 0.07 0.83
C ALA A 40 5.18 -1.27 1.44
N THR A 41 6.04 -1.18 2.45
CA THR A 41 6.40 -2.30 3.32
C THR A 41 5.95 -1.98 4.73
N PHE A 42 5.27 -2.93 5.36
CA PHE A 42 4.83 -2.83 6.75
C PHE A 42 5.50 -3.92 7.57
N THR A 43 6.20 -3.53 8.64
CA THR A 43 6.87 -4.44 9.56
C THR A 43 6.39 -4.21 10.98
N TRP A 44 6.01 -5.27 11.69
CA TRP A 44 5.77 -5.15 13.13
C TRP A 44 7.08 -4.97 13.90
N ASN A 45 7.17 -3.89 14.66
CA ASN A 45 8.27 -3.57 15.54
C ASN A 45 7.90 -3.94 16.99
N GLU A 46 8.59 -4.95 17.53
CA GLU A 46 8.36 -5.41 18.90
C GLU A 46 8.81 -4.41 19.97
N ALA A 47 9.83 -3.61 19.70
CA ALA A 47 10.37 -2.68 20.68
C ALA A 47 9.39 -1.54 20.98
N THR A 48 8.68 -1.08 19.94
CA THR A 48 7.70 0.01 20.03
C THR A 48 6.26 -0.48 20.11
N GLN A 49 6.04 -1.80 19.95
CA GLN A 49 4.71 -2.42 19.86
C GLN A 49 3.83 -1.73 18.80
N SER A 50 4.42 -1.45 17.63
CA SER A 50 3.77 -0.72 16.53
C SER A 50 4.12 -1.32 15.17
N VAL A 51 3.45 -0.83 14.12
CA VAL A 51 3.81 -1.14 12.74
C VAL A 51 4.63 0.02 12.18
N ASP A 52 5.83 -0.29 11.69
CA ASP A 52 6.65 0.65 10.93
C ASP A 52 6.29 0.53 9.44
N MET A 53 6.11 1.67 8.79
CA MET A 53 5.84 1.76 7.36
C MET A 53 7.03 2.40 6.64
N ALA A 54 7.41 1.79 5.52
CA ALA A 54 8.37 2.35 4.58
C ALA A 54 7.78 2.34 3.17
N GLY A 55 8.24 3.25 2.32
CA GLY A 55 7.75 3.41 0.96
C GLY A 55 6.67 4.49 0.85
N GLU A 56 5.76 4.31 -0.10
CA GLU A 56 4.78 5.33 -0.48
C GLU A 56 3.35 4.78 -0.41
N VAL A 57 2.39 5.68 -0.22
CA VAL A 57 0.96 5.41 -0.38
C VAL A 57 0.42 6.22 -1.55
N PRO A 58 -0.71 5.83 -2.17
CA PRO A 58 -1.30 6.61 -3.24
C PRO A 58 -1.55 8.07 -2.83
N PRO A 59 -1.42 9.01 -3.78
CA PRO A 59 -1.79 10.40 -3.56
C PRO A 59 -3.29 10.53 -3.27
N THR A 60 -3.64 11.48 -2.41
CA THR A 60 -5.03 11.87 -2.10
C THR A 60 -5.57 12.85 -3.12
#